data_AF-A0A6B2G062-F1
#
_entry.id   AF-A0A6B2G062-F1
#
_cell.length_a   1.000
_cell.length_b   1.000
_cell.length_c   1.000
_cell.angle_alpha   90.00
_cell.angle_beta   90.00
_cell.angle_gamma   90.00
#
_symmetry.space_group_name_H-M   'P 1'
#
loop_
_entity.id
_entity.type
_entity.pdbx_description
1 polymer ?
#
loop_
_entity_poly.entity_id
_entity_poly.type
_entity_poly.pdbx_seq_one_letter_code
_entity_poly.pdbx_strand_id
1 'polypeptide(L)'
;MKSRNLSIDITSSERSLLTLLFTKISLADPDILVGHDIFEYVFKLLIHVAANQKVAIWSRLGRFKQTKMPKNSKIHEGMSIYCGRLAVDLKPLSEELVKYSNYDLNELCNRLLDINRSSVDWMNINNYFTKSSILLSLIQLLMNDGFYCLQIMDKLNIIPLFYQISSICGHPLSRALALGRAERIEYLLLHGFTESACICPDKSRKNMYKTIPNQVSTLKEEEIVKKAKSTYDGGLVLEPKAGFYSNVILLLDYMSLYPSLIQEFNIDFTTMKFELQNDILVAVPIDTVASLGVIPREIKKLVDRRKQVKSLIRTTDSACSDYLQLDIRQRALKLIANSIYGCLGYSNSRFYAKPLAALITAKGRELLNSTKEMVES
;
A
#
# COMPACT_ATOMS: atom_id res chain seq x y z
N MET A 1 26.72 -24.61 17.85
CA MET A 1 25.88 -25.06 16.74
C MET A 1 26.74 -25.84 15.75
N LYS A 2 26.43 -27.11 15.48
CA LYS A 2 27.17 -27.95 14.52
C LYS A 2 27.21 -27.24 13.16
N SER A 3 28.39 -27.21 12.52
CA SER A 3 28.63 -26.65 11.19
C SER A 3 27.68 -27.28 10.18
N ARG A 4 26.58 -26.61 9.86
CA ARG A 4 25.83 -26.91 8.63
C ARG A 4 26.77 -26.56 7.48
N ASN A 5 27.04 -27.51 6.59
CA ASN A 5 27.84 -27.25 5.39
C ASN A 5 27.13 -26.18 4.56
N LEU A 6 27.59 -24.93 4.70
CA LEU A 6 27.11 -23.80 3.91
C LEU A 6 27.61 -23.98 2.48
N SER A 7 26.69 -24.06 1.52
CA SER A 7 27.03 -24.07 0.09
C SER A 7 27.38 -22.65 -0.34
N ILE A 8 28.68 -22.34 -0.41
CA ILE A 8 29.19 -21.02 -0.78
C ILE A 8 29.89 -21.12 -2.14
N ASP A 9 29.40 -20.38 -3.12
CA ASP A 9 30.04 -20.23 -4.42
C ASP A 9 30.95 -18.99 -4.40
N ILE A 10 32.25 -19.18 -4.63
CA ILE A 10 33.24 -18.08 -4.63
C ILE A 10 33.46 -17.59 -6.05
N THR A 11 33.41 -16.28 -6.25
CA THR A 11 33.63 -15.64 -7.56
C THR A 11 34.79 -14.66 -7.52
N SER A 12 35.58 -14.59 -8.60
CA SER A 12 36.78 -13.75 -8.70
C SER A 12 36.50 -12.27 -8.97
N SER A 13 35.31 -11.91 -9.43
CA SER A 13 34.94 -10.52 -9.74
C SER A 13 33.46 -10.25 -9.46
N GLU A 14 33.12 -8.98 -9.25
CA GLU A 14 31.73 -8.54 -9.11
C GLU A 14 30.89 -8.85 -10.35
N ARG A 15 31.46 -8.76 -11.56
CA ARG A 15 30.80 -9.18 -12.80
C ARG A 15 30.44 -10.66 -12.76
N SER A 16 31.35 -11.52 -12.30
CA SER A 16 31.11 -12.96 -12.15
C SER A 16 30.05 -13.24 -11.08
N LEU A 17 30.06 -12.51 -9.96
CA LEU A 17 29.05 -12.58 -8.89
C LEU A 17 27.64 -12.27 -9.43
N LEU A 18 27.47 -11.15 -10.13
CA LEU A 18 26.18 -10.77 -10.71
C LEU A 18 25.70 -11.76 -11.78
N THR A 19 26.62 -12.25 -12.61
CA THR A 19 26.30 -13.26 -13.62
C THR A 19 25.81 -14.56 -12.96
N LEU A 20 26.47 -14.98 -11.87
CA LEU A 20 26.05 -16.13 -11.09
C LEU A 20 24.68 -15.90 -10.44
N LEU A 21 24.47 -14.74 -9.80
CA LEU A 21 23.20 -14.37 -9.17
C LEU A 21 22.03 -14.45 -10.16
N PHE A 22 22.14 -13.76 -11.30
CA PHE A 22 21.06 -13.77 -12.32
C PHE A 22 20.85 -15.17 -12.92
N THR A 23 21.91 -15.98 -13.01
CA THR A 23 21.77 -17.37 -13.46
C THR A 23 21.07 -18.23 -12.42
N LYS A 24 21.40 -18.09 -11.12
CA LYS A 24 20.73 -18.81 -10.03
C LYS A 24 19.27 -18.42 -9.93
N ILE A 25 18.93 -17.14 -10.05
CA ILE A 25 17.52 -16.68 -10.10
C ILE A 25 16.79 -17.30 -11.29
N SER A 26 17.40 -17.32 -12.47
CA SER A 26 16.81 -17.93 -13.66
C SER A 26 16.63 -19.44 -13.55
N LEU A 27 17.55 -20.14 -12.88
CA LEU A 27 17.50 -21.59 -12.69
C LEU A 27 16.49 -21.99 -11.61
N ALA A 28 16.42 -21.22 -10.52
CA ALA A 28 15.41 -21.43 -9.47
C ALA A 28 14.01 -21.02 -9.91
N ASP A 29 13.91 -20.10 -10.88
CA ASP A 29 12.70 -19.52 -11.44
C ASP A 29 11.61 -19.16 -10.42
N PRO A 30 11.90 -18.33 -9.39
CA PRO A 30 10.93 -18.03 -8.35
C PRO A 30 9.76 -17.18 -8.86
N ASP A 31 8.53 -17.51 -8.45
CA ASP A 31 7.35 -16.67 -8.74
C ASP A 31 7.34 -15.38 -7.92
N ILE A 32 7.91 -15.41 -6.70
CA ILE A 32 7.90 -14.30 -5.76
C ILE A 32 9.34 -14.01 -5.30
N LEU A 33 9.77 -12.77 -5.45
CA LEU A 33 10.99 -12.22 -4.87
C LEU A 33 10.63 -11.45 -3.60
N VAL A 34 11.27 -11.77 -2.48
CA VAL A 34 11.00 -11.12 -1.19
C VAL A 34 12.26 -10.43 -0.70
N GLY A 35 12.12 -9.20 -0.20
CA GLY A 35 13.21 -8.51 0.47
C GLY A 35 12.77 -7.24 1.18
N HIS A 36 13.72 -6.54 1.78
CA HIS A 36 13.52 -5.27 2.48
C HIS A 36 14.14 -4.13 1.67
N ASP A 37 13.37 -3.07 1.42
CA ASP A 37 13.77 -1.89 0.66
C ASP A 37 14.21 -2.22 -0.78
N ILE A 38 13.53 -3.18 -1.40
CA ILE A 38 13.93 -3.72 -2.71
C ILE A 38 13.64 -2.74 -3.86
N PHE A 39 12.56 -1.99 -3.79
CA PHE A 39 12.17 -1.10 -4.89
C PHE A 39 13.01 0.17 -4.92
N GLU A 40 13.22 0.79 -3.76
CA GLU A 40 13.96 2.05 -3.67
C GLU A 40 15.47 1.86 -3.68
N TYR A 41 15.97 0.74 -3.13
CA TYR A 41 17.42 0.49 -3.02
C TYR A 41 17.90 -0.71 -3.84
N VAL A 42 17.51 -1.95 -3.48
CA VAL A 42 18.18 -3.17 -3.98
C VAL A 42 18.13 -3.30 -5.50
N PHE A 43 16.95 -3.16 -6.12
CA PHE A 43 16.83 -3.30 -7.57
C PHE A 43 17.53 -2.17 -8.33
N LYS A 44 17.51 -0.94 -7.80
CA LYS A 44 18.26 0.18 -8.41
C LYS A 44 19.75 -0.07 -8.37
N LEU A 45 20.27 -0.54 -7.24
CA LEU A 45 21.68 -0.88 -7.09
C LEU A 45 22.09 -2.03 -8.02
N LEU A 46 21.34 -3.14 -8.03
CA LEU A 46 21.63 -4.30 -8.87
C LEU A 46 21.68 -3.94 -10.36
N ILE A 47 20.74 -3.13 -10.85
CA ILE A 47 20.73 -2.69 -12.24
C ILE A 47 21.84 -1.69 -12.54
N HIS A 48 22.13 -0.76 -11.62
CA HIS A 48 23.24 0.17 -11.78
C HIS A 48 24.59 -0.55 -11.88
N VAL A 49 24.87 -1.47 -10.96
CA VAL A 49 26.12 -2.25 -10.97
C VAL A 49 26.18 -3.17 -12.19
N ALA A 50 25.07 -3.84 -12.55
CA ALA A 50 25.04 -4.69 -13.74
C ALA A 50 25.31 -3.89 -15.04
N ALA A 51 24.85 -2.64 -15.12
CA ALA A 51 25.11 -1.75 -16.24
C ALA A 51 26.60 -1.37 -16.31
N ASN A 52 27.19 -0.95 -15.18
CA ASN A 52 28.60 -0.58 -15.09
C ASN A 52 29.52 -1.77 -15.42
N GLN A 53 29.18 -2.95 -14.89
CA GLN A 53 29.90 -4.20 -15.13
C GLN A 53 29.57 -4.86 -16.48
N LYS A 54 28.71 -4.24 -17.31
CA LYS A 54 28.27 -4.71 -18.64
C LYS A 54 27.74 -6.16 -18.64
N VAL A 55 26.95 -6.53 -17.63
CA VAL A 55 26.38 -7.88 -17.49
C VAL A 55 25.19 -8.05 -18.45
N ALA A 56 25.36 -8.86 -19.50
CA ALA A 56 24.37 -9.01 -20.57
C ALA A 56 23.06 -9.69 -20.13
N ILE A 57 23.10 -10.53 -19.09
CA ILE A 57 21.97 -11.37 -18.66
C ILE A 57 21.14 -10.76 -17.52
N TRP A 58 21.23 -9.44 -17.31
CA TRP A 58 20.50 -8.72 -16.26
C TRP A 58 18.98 -8.94 -16.30
N SER A 59 18.40 -9.12 -17.49
CA SER A 59 16.95 -9.29 -17.67
C SER A 59 16.42 -10.62 -17.13
N ARG A 60 17.30 -11.55 -16.74
CA ARG A 60 16.95 -12.78 -16.00
C ARG A 60 16.47 -12.51 -14.58
N LEU A 61 16.58 -11.27 -14.08
CA LEU A 61 15.89 -10.88 -12.85
C LEU A 61 14.38 -11.01 -13.00
N GLY A 62 13.83 -10.70 -14.18
CA GLY A 62 12.46 -11.03 -14.57
C GLY A 62 12.37 -12.35 -15.34
N ARG A 63 11.21 -12.60 -15.96
CA ARG A 63 10.99 -13.70 -16.92
C ARG A 63 10.97 -13.22 -18.37
N PHE A 64 10.88 -11.90 -18.60
CA PHE A 64 10.88 -11.34 -19.95
C PHE A 64 12.29 -10.96 -20.40
N LYS A 65 12.75 -11.55 -21.52
CA LYS A 65 14.07 -11.26 -22.09
C LYS A 65 14.08 -9.84 -22.68
N GLN A 66 14.94 -8.99 -22.12
CA GLN A 66 15.11 -7.61 -22.57
C GLN A 66 16.54 -7.36 -23.03
N THR A 67 16.70 -6.63 -24.14
CA THR A 67 18.00 -6.27 -24.72
C THR A 67 18.53 -4.95 -24.19
N LYS A 68 17.65 -3.98 -23.94
CA LYS A 68 18.01 -2.63 -23.46
C LYS A 68 17.74 -2.52 -21.97
N MET A 69 18.75 -2.15 -21.19
CA MET A 69 18.58 -1.84 -19.78
C MET A 69 17.72 -0.58 -19.61
N PRO A 70 16.82 -0.55 -18.61
CA PRO A 70 16.06 0.64 -18.29
C PRO A 70 17.00 1.74 -17.78
N LYS A 71 16.72 2.99 -18.14
CA LYS A 71 17.42 4.16 -17.58
C LYS A 71 16.98 4.37 -16.13
N ASN A 72 17.90 4.83 -15.26
CA ASN A 72 17.66 5.04 -13.82
C ASN A 72 16.36 5.80 -13.48
N SER A 73 15.97 6.79 -14.28
CA SER A 73 14.75 7.58 -14.06
C SER A 73 13.44 6.81 -14.24
N LYS A 74 13.44 5.66 -14.94
CA LYS A 74 12.26 4.80 -15.15
C LYS A 74 12.19 3.62 -14.18
N ILE A 75 13.14 3.49 -13.25
CA ILE A 75 13.15 2.39 -12.28
C ILE A 75 12.07 2.57 -11.21
N HIS A 76 11.60 3.79 -10.94
CA HIS A 76 10.46 4.04 -10.05
C HIS A 76 9.15 3.38 -10.53
N GLU A 77 9.03 3.08 -11.83
CA GLU A 77 7.90 2.30 -12.34
C GLU A 77 8.09 0.78 -12.22
N GLY A 78 9.26 0.33 -11.75
CA GLY A 78 9.61 -0.97 -11.11
C GLY A 78 9.30 -2.26 -11.88
N MET A 79 8.08 -2.39 -12.39
CA MET A 79 7.50 -3.56 -13.03
C MET A 79 8.31 -4.09 -14.22
N SER A 80 9.06 -3.26 -14.93
CA SER A 80 9.73 -3.69 -16.15
C SER A 80 10.92 -4.62 -15.89
N ILE A 81 11.64 -4.45 -14.78
CA ILE A 81 12.90 -5.17 -14.53
C ILE A 81 12.64 -6.61 -14.09
N TYR A 82 11.69 -6.80 -13.18
CA TYR A 82 11.29 -8.12 -12.67
C TYR A 82 9.99 -8.63 -13.33
N CYS A 83 9.66 -8.12 -14.52
CA CYS A 83 8.43 -8.47 -15.24
C CYS A 83 8.26 -10.00 -15.35
N GLY A 84 7.09 -10.50 -14.97
CA GLY A 84 6.78 -11.93 -14.91
C GLY A 84 7.08 -12.60 -13.57
N ARG A 85 7.65 -11.87 -12.61
CA ARG A 85 7.78 -12.26 -11.20
C ARG A 85 7.03 -11.26 -10.32
N LEU A 86 6.51 -11.72 -9.19
CA LEU A 86 6.01 -10.87 -8.13
C LEU A 86 7.19 -10.41 -7.26
N ALA A 87 7.11 -9.21 -6.73
CA ALA A 87 8.09 -8.66 -5.81
C ALA A 87 7.38 -8.15 -4.55
N VAL A 88 7.90 -8.54 -3.39
CA VAL A 88 7.40 -8.18 -2.07
C VAL A 88 8.45 -7.33 -1.39
N ASP A 89 8.15 -6.05 -1.25
CA ASP A 89 8.98 -5.12 -0.48
C ASP A 89 8.42 -4.94 0.92
N LEU A 90 9.12 -5.49 1.91
CA LEU A 90 8.66 -5.51 3.29
C LEU A 90 8.56 -4.12 3.92
N LYS A 91 9.38 -3.16 3.50
CA LYS A 91 9.41 -1.84 4.13
C LYS A 91 8.09 -1.06 3.95
N PRO A 92 7.64 -0.77 2.71
CA PRO A 92 6.36 -0.08 2.50
C PRO A 92 5.16 -0.93 2.89
N LEU A 93 5.23 -2.27 2.73
CA LEU A 93 4.13 -3.15 3.10
C LEU A 93 3.96 -3.25 4.63
N SER A 94 5.05 -3.24 5.39
CA SER A 94 4.97 -3.20 6.86
C SER A 94 4.40 -1.87 7.32
N GLU A 95 4.79 -0.74 6.72
CA GLU A 95 4.21 0.58 7.01
C GLU A 95 2.71 0.64 6.77
N GLU A 96 2.21 -0.11 5.78
CA GLU A 96 0.78 -0.21 5.54
C GLU A 96 0.05 -1.05 6.60
N LEU A 97 0.68 -2.10 7.11
CA LEU A 97 0.03 -3.13 7.92
C LEU A 97 0.16 -2.91 9.43
N VAL A 98 1.26 -2.34 9.88
CA VAL A 98 1.59 -2.14 11.31
C VAL A 98 2.03 -0.71 11.55
N LYS A 99 1.82 -0.21 12.78
CA LYS A 99 2.18 1.16 13.17
C LYS A 99 3.41 1.13 14.06
N TYR A 100 4.57 1.42 13.47
CA TYR A 100 5.85 1.57 14.18
C TYR A 100 6.47 2.95 13.93
N SER A 101 7.46 3.31 14.74
CA SER A 101 8.22 4.55 14.60
C SER A 101 9.20 4.49 13.43
N ASN A 102 9.81 3.33 13.18
CA ASN A 102 10.64 3.06 12.01
C ASN A 102 10.28 1.70 11.40
N TYR A 103 10.64 1.50 10.13
CA TYR A 103 10.39 0.27 9.38
C TYR A 103 11.68 -0.32 8.80
N ASP A 104 12.82 -0.03 9.42
CA ASP A 104 14.09 -0.67 9.11
C ASP A 104 14.05 -2.13 9.56
N LEU A 105 14.85 -2.98 8.90
CA LEU A 105 14.83 -4.41 9.16
C LEU A 105 15.12 -4.76 10.63
N ASN A 106 15.96 -3.97 11.31
CA ASN A 106 16.24 -4.15 12.74
C ASN A 106 14.99 -4.00 13.62
N GLU A 107 14.21 -2.94 13.42
CA GLU A 107 13.00 -2.70 14.22
C GLU A 107 11.94 -3.74 13.91
N LEU A 108 11.79 -4.12 12.63
CA LEU A 108 10.86 -5.17 12.23
C LEU A 108 11.23 -6.52 12.86
N CYS A 109 12.51 -6.92 12.85
CA CYS A 109 12.96 -8.14 13.52
C CYS A 109 12.70 -8.10 15.03
N ASN A 110 13.00 -6.98 15.68
CA ASN A 110 12.80 -6.83 17.12
C ASN A 110 11.31 -6.91 17.50
N ARG A 111 10.45 -6.18 16.79
CA ARG A 111 9.02 -6.06 17.12
C ARG A 111 8.17 -7.25 16.68
N LEU A 112 8.50 -7.90 15.57
CA LEU A 112 7.67 -8.97 14.99
C LEU A 112 8.19 -10.37 15.29
N LEU A 113 9.51 -10.52 15.44
CA LEU A 113 10.17 -11.81 15.64
C LEU A 113 10.78 -11.97 17.03
N ASP A 114 10.83 -10.90 17.84
CA ASP A 114 11.53 -10.86 19.12
C ASP A 114 13.04 -11.19 18.98
N ILE A 115 13.64 -10.80 17.85
CA ILE A 115 15.06 -11.05 17.53
C ILE A 115 15.83 -9.73 17.44
N ASN A 116 16.89 -9.62 18.25
CA ASN A 116 17.87 -8.55 18.14
C ASN A 116 18.85 -8.83 16.99
N ARG A 117 18.57 -8.23 15.83
CA ARG A 117 19.45 -8.29 14.65
C ARG A 117 20.71 -7.46 14.90
N SER A 118 21.88 -8.06 14.68
CA SER A 118 23.16 -7.35 14.64
C SER A 118 23.34 -6.61 13.31
N SER A 119 23.50 -5.29 13.35
CA SER A 119 23.79 -4.49 12.17
C SER A 119 25.27 -4.55 11.79
N VAL A 120 25.54 -4.59 10.48
CA VAL A 120 26.89 -4.42 9.94
C VAL A 120 27.10 -2.93 9.67
N ASP A 121 28.15 -2.35 10.27
CA ASP A 121 28.58 -0.98 9.97
C ASP A 121 29.41 -0.97 8.68
N TRP A 122 29.00 -0.14 7.72
CA TRP A 122 29.62 -0.03 6.41
C TRP A 122 31.07 0.47 6.47
N MET A 123 31.41 1.30 7.46
CA MET A 123 32.78 1.81 7.62
C MET A 123 33.76 0.68 7.95
N ASN A 124 33.26 -0.36 8.59
CA ASN A 124 34.05 -1.49 9.07
C ASN A 124 34.01 -2.70 8.13
N ILE A 125 33.46 -2.57 6.92
CA ILE A 125 33.27 -3.72 6.01
C ILE A 125 34.60 -4.38 5.61
N ASN A 126 35.66 -3.59 5.44
CA ASN A 126 37.00 -4.08 5.10
C ASN A 126 37.58 -5.00 6.18
N ASN A 127 37.21 -4.78 7.45
CA ASN A 127 37.69 -5.60 8.56
C ASN A 127 37.17 -7.04 8.47
N TYR A 128 36.00 -7.25 7.87
CA TYR A 128 35.44 -8.59 7.69
C TYR A 128 36.22 -9.44 6.67
N PHE A 129 36.99 -8.83 5.77
CA PHE A 129 37.81 -9.53 4.78
C PHE A 129 39.20 -9.93 5.28
N THR A 130 39.57 -9.56 6.52
CA THR A 130 40.91 -9.84 7.08
C THR A 130 41.14 -11.30 7.42
N LYS A 131 40.09 -12.00 7.90
CA LYS A 131 40.15 -13.40 8.34
C LYS A 131 38.96 -14.17 7.79
N SER A 132 39.20 -15.41 7.37
CA SER A 132 38.16 -16.30 6.85
C SER A 132 37.01 -16.53 7.83
N SER A 133 37.30 -16.65 9.13
CA SER A 133 36.27 -16.83 10.17
C SER A 133 35.32 -15.62 10.28
N ILE A 134 35.86 -14.41 10.17
CA ILE A 134 35.08 -13.17 10.25
C ILE A 134 34.25 -12.99 8.96
N LEU A 135 34.83 -13.30 7.79
CA LEU A 135 34.09 -13.28 6.53
C LEU A 135 32.93 -14.28 6.54
N LEU A 136 33.14 -15.49 7.07
CA LEU A 136 32.07 -16.47 7.23
C LEU A 136 30.97 -15.97 8.17
N SER A 137 31.33 -15.23 9.24
CA SER A 137 30.34 -14.61 10.11
C SER A 137 29.50 -13.55 9.37
N LEU A 138 30.12 -12.74 8.51
CA LEU A 138 29.40 -11.76 7.67
C LEU A 138 28.41 -12.46 6.72
N ILE A 139 28.86 -13.52 6.04
CA ILE A 139 28.00 -14.31 5.14
C ILE A 139 26.80 -14.88 5.91
N GLN A 140 27.03 -15.42 7.12
CA GLN A 140 25.96 -15.94 7.95
C GLN A 140 24.96 -14.86 8.38
N LEU A 141 25.43 -13.66 8.72
CA LEU A 141 24.55 -12.52 9.03
C LEU A 141 23.67 -12.14 7.84
N LEU A 142 24.25 -12.01 6.64
CA LEU A 142 23.51 -11.68 5.43
C LEU A 142 22.52 -12.79 5.03
N MET A 143 22.88 -14.06 5.24
CA MET A 143 21.94 -15.17 5.03
C MET A 143 20.77 -15.13 6.01
N ASN A 144 21.04 -14.84 7.29
CA ASN A 144 20.01 -14.67 8.31
C ASN A 144 19.04 -13.53 7.94
N ASP A 145 19.52 -12.43 7.37
CA ASP A 145 18.67 -11.34 6.90
C ASP A 145 17.65 -11.80 5.85
N GLY A 146 18.07 -12.66 4.92
CA GLY A 146 17.17 -13.31 3.97
C GLY A 146 16.10 -14.15 4.66
N PHE A 147 16.46 -14.91 5.70
CA PHE A 147 15.50 -15.70 6.49
C PHE A 147 14.56 -14.81 7.30
N TYR A 148 15.04 -13.72 7.90
CA TYR A 148 14.21 -12.78 8.63
C TYR A 148 13.18 -12.13 7.71
N CYS A 149 13.56 -11.77 6.48
CA CYS A 149 12.61 -11.25 5.49
C CYS A 149 11.46 -12.23 5.22
N LEU A 150 11.77 -13.52 5.06
CA LEU A 150 10.75 -14.56 4.87
C LEU A 150 9.85 -14.72 6.10
N GLN A 151 10.42 -14.73 7.31
CA GLN A 151 9.66 -14.84 8.55
C GLN A 151 8.74 -13.63 8.78
N ILE A 152 9.20 -12.42 8.48
CA ILE A 152 8.39 -11.20 8.58
C ILE A 152 7.22 -11.26 7.59
N MET A 153 7.47 -11.69 6.34
CA MET A 153 6.42 -11.85 5.34
C MET A 153 5.31 -12.80 5.81
N ASP A 154 5.71 -13.94 6.38
CA ASP A 154 4.80 -14.96 6.92
C ASP A 154 4.03 -14.43 8.14
N LYS A 155 4.74 -13.84 9.11
CA LYS A 155 4.14 -13.26 10.34
C LYS A 155 3.06 -12.22 10.03
N LEU A 156 3.31 -11.37 9.04
CA LEU A 156 2.36 -10.34 8.61
C LEU A 156 1.28 -10.88 7.66
N ASN A 157 1.38 -12.13 7.20
CA ASN A 157 0.50 -12.77 6.23
C ASN A 157 0.36 -11.94 4.94
N ILE A 158 1.47 -11.40 4.44
CA ILE A 158 1.47 -10.45 3.31
C ILE A 158 0.84 -11.09 2.06
N ILE A 159 1.38 -12.23 1.59
CA ILE A 159 0.89 -12.84 0.35
C ILE A 159 -0.61 -13.19 0.41
N PRO A 160 -1.12 -13.91 1.43
CA PRO A 160 -2.55 -14.21 1.53
C PRO A 160 -3.43 -12.96 1.61
N LEU A 161 -3.00 -11.94 2.36
CA LEU A 161 -3.77 -10.71 2.54
C LEU A 161 -3.88 -9.92 1.24
N PHE A 162 -2.76 -9.72 0.55
CA PHE A 162 -2.73 -8.97 -0.71
C PHE A 162 -3.37 -9.75 -1.85
N TYR A 163 -3.37 -11.09 -1.80
CA TYR A 163 -4.19 -11.93 -2.67
C TYR A 163 -5.67 -11.65 -2.47
N GLN A 164 -6.18 -11.67 -1.22
CA GLN A 164 -7.58 -11.34 -0.94
C GLN A 164 -7.95 -9.93 -1.41
N ILE A 165 -7.08 -8.93 -1.17
CA ILE A 165 -7.27 -7.57 -1.65
C ILE A 165 -7.37 -7.53 -3.18
N SER A 166 -6.44 -8.19 -3.88
CA SER A 166 -6.43 -8.28 -5.34
C SER A 166 -7.69 -8.93 -5.88
N SER A 167 -8.17 -10.01 -5.26
CA SER A 167 -9.42 -10.68 -5.63
C SER A 167 -10.66 -9.80 -5.38
N ILE A 168 -10.67 -9.00 -4.31
CA ILE A 168 -11.79 -8.10 -3.99
C ILE A 168 -11.84 -6.92 -4.97
N CYS A 169 -10.71 -6.30 -5.25
CA CYS A 169 -10.64 -5.10 -6.08
C CYS A 169 -10.55 -5.38 -7.58
N GLY A 170 -10.19 -6.61 -7.98
CA GLY A 170 -10.09 -7.01 -9.39
C GLY A 170 -8.91 -6.40 -10.15
N HIS A 171 -7.77 -6.17 -9.47
CA HIS A 171 -6.51 -5.76 -10.09
C HIS A 171 -5.46 -6.87 -10.02
N PRO A 172 -4.39 -6.85 -10.84
CA PRO A 172 -3.30 -7.82 -10.74
C PRO A 172 -2.63 -7.82 -9.35
N LEU A 173 -2.23 -9.00 -8.86
CA LEU A 173 -1.57 -9.16 -7.56
C LEU A 173 -0.23 -8.40 -7.50
N SER A 174 0.49 -8.34 -8.62
CA SER A 174 1.73 -7.57 -8.73
C SER A 174 1.53 -6.09 -8.42
N ARG A 175 0.40 -5.51 -8.83
CA ARG A 175 0.01 -4.12 -8.54
C ARG A 175 -0.40 -3.98 -7.06
N ALA A 176 -1.03 -5.01 -6.48
CA ALA A 176 -1.39 -5.03 -5.06
C ALA A 176 -0.17 -4.85 -4.14
N LEU A 177 0.90 -5.59 -4.44
CA LEU A 177 2.13 -5.68 -3.65
C LEU A 177 3.07 -4.48 -3.89
N ALA A 178 3.01 -3.87 -5.07
CA ALA A 178 3.92 -2.78 -5.44
C ALA A 178 3.35 -1.37 -5.22
N LEU A 179 2.02 -1.19 -5.17
CA LEU A 179 1.40 0.12 -5.32
C LEU A 179 0.49 0.53 -4.17
N GLY A 180 0.24 1.83 -4.13
CA GLY A 180 -0.58 2.49 -3.11
C GLY A 180 -2.07 2.15 -3.20
N ARG A 181 -2.76 2.38 -2.08
CA ARG A 181 -4.18 2.07 -1.85
C ARG A 181 -5.13 2.66 -2.91
N ALA A 182 -4.78 3.82 -3.48
CA ALA A 182 -5.62 4.51 -4.46
C ALA A 182 -5.87 3.69 -5.73
N GLU A 183 -4.86 2.98 -6.26
CA GLU A 183 -5.04 2.16 -7.45
C GLU A 183 -5.95 0.95 -7.18
N ARG A 184 -5.90 0.40 -5.96
CA ARG A 184 -6.77 -0.72 -5.57
C ARG A 184 -8.24 -0.31 -5.61
N ILE A 185 -8.54 0.88 -5.09
CA ILE A 185 -9.88 1.47 -5.16
C ILE A 185 -10.24 1.87 -6.59
N GLU A 186 -9.29 2.37 -7.39
CA GLU A 186 -9.53 2.68 -8.81
C GLU A 186 -10.10 1.46 -9.54
N TYR A 187 -9.46 0.29 -9.44
CA TYR A 187 -9.96 -0.93 -10.10
C TYR A 187 -11.33 -1.37 -9.57
N LEU A 188 -11.55 -1.32 -8.25
CA LEU A 188 -12.84 -1.66 -7.66
C LEU A 188 -13.95 -0.79 -8.25
N LEU A 189 -13.73 0.52 -8.35
CA LEU A 189 -14.71 1.46 -8.90
C LEU A 189 -14.87 1.27 -10.42
N LEU A 190 -13.79 1.00 -11.15
CA LEU A 190 -13.88 0.71 -12.59
C LEU A 190 -14.80 -0.48 -12.87
N HIS A 191 -14.66 -1.56 -12.11
CA HIS A 191 -15.55 -2.72 -12.22
C HIS A 191 -17.00 -2.34 -11.87
N GLY A 192 -17.22 -1.66 -10.75
CA GLY A 192 -18.58 -1.26 -10.32
C GLY A 192 -19.29 -0.31 -11.29
N PHE A 193 -18.59 0.68 -11.85
CA PHE A 193 -19.15 1.60 -12.84
C PHE A 193 -19.39 0.91 -14.19
N THR A 194 -18.50 -0.01 -14.58
CA THR A 194 -18.66 -0.79 -15.82
C THR A 194 -19.85 -1.74 -15.73
N GLU A 195 -20.04 -2.43 -14.60
CA GLU A 195 -21.23 -3.25 -14.31
C GLU A 195 -22.52 -2.42 -14.34
N SER A 196 -22.44 -1.14 -13.99
CA SER A 196 -23.57 -0.20 -13.99
C SER A 196 -23.73 0.54 -15.32
N ALA A 197 -23.07 0.08 -16.40
CA ALA A 197 -23.08 0.68 -17.74
C ALA A 197 -22.73 2.19 -17.76
N CYS A 198 -21.91 2.64 -16.81
CA CYS A 198 -21.45 4.03 -16.73
C CYS A 198 -20.13 4.21 -17.48
N ILE A 199 -19.95 5.38 -18.10
CA ILE A 199 -18.66 5.75 -18.70
C ILE A 199 -17.73 6.21 -17.57
N CYS A 200 -16.62 5.49 -17.40
CA CYS A 200 -15.60 5.85 -16.42
C CYS A 200 -14.75 7.04 -16.90
N PRO A 201 -14.26 7.90 -15.98
CA PRO A 201 -13.32 8.97 -16.33
C PRO A 201 -12.10 8.41 -17.05
N ASP A 202 -11.54 9.13 -18.01
CA ASP A 202 -10.25 8.73 -18.59
C ASP A 202 -9.13 8.85 -17.56
N LYS A 203 -8.09 8.01 -17.71
CA LYS A 203 -6.92 8.11 -16.84
C LYS A 203 -6.19 9.41 -17.15
N SER A 204 -6.28 10.37 -16.22
CA SER A 204 -5.64 11.68 -16.36
C SER A 204 -4.13 11.52 -16.57
N ARG A 205 -3.65 11.87 -17.77
CA ARG A 205 -2.22 11.92 -18.11
C ARG A 205 -1.54 13.21 -17.63
N LYS A 206 -2.15 13.97 -16.72
CA LYS A 206 -1.65 15.31 -16.33
C LYS A 206 -0.28 15.32 -15.64
N ASN A 207 0.31 14.16 -15.33
CA ASN A 207 1.73 14.03 -14.96
C ASN A 207 2.64 13.45 -16.07
N MET A 208 2.12 13.17 -17.27
CA MET A 208 2.89 12.65 -18.42
C MET A 208 3.01 13.65 -19.58
N TYR A 209 2.17 14.68 -19.64
CA TYR A 209 2.27 15.78 -20.60
C TYR A 209 2.16 17.14 -19.89
N LYS A 210 3.29 17.64 -19.38
CA LYS A 210 3.49 19.06 -19.01
C LYS A 210 3.67 19.97 -20.24
N THR A 211 3.17 19.58 -21.40
CA THR A 211 3.36 20.32 -22.64
C THR A 211 2.17 20.11 -23.57
N ILE A 212 1.14 20.93 -23.39
CA ILE A 212 0.46 21.58 -24.51
C ILE A 212 0.33 23.07 -24.13
N PRO A 213 0.66 23.99 -25.05
CA PRO A 213 1.00 25.38 -24.74
C PRO A 213 -0.24 26.24 -24.50
N ASN A 214 -0.06 27.24 -23.62
CA ASN A 214 -0.73 28.54 -23.59
C ASN A 214 -2.10 28.66 -24.28
N GLN A 215 -3.13 28.92 -23.48
CA GLN A 215 -3.83 30.20 -23.58
C GLN A 215 -4.59 30.49 -22.27
N VAL A 216 -4.26 31.64 -21.67
CA VAL A 216 -4.93 32.33 -20.54
C VAL A 216 -4.71 31.65 -19.17
N SER A 217 -4.04 32.20 -18.15
CA SER A 217 -3.44 33.52 -17.90
C SER A 217 -2.66 33.43 -16.58
N THR A 218 -1.40 33.90 -16.60
CA THR A 218 -0.66 34.55 -15.50
C THR A 218 -1.06 34.23 -14.05
N LEU A 219 -0.49 33.18 -13.45
CA LEU A 219 -0.08 33.19 -12.05
C LEU A 219 1.28 32.50 -11.94
N LYS A 220 2.25 33.22 -11.37
CA LYS A 220 3.67 32.85 -11.29
C LYS A 220 3.85 31.50 -10.57
N GLU A 221 4.63 30.62 -11.17
CA GLU A 221 4.87 29.22 -10.76
C GLU A 221 5.79 29.05 -9.53
N GLU A 222 6.05 30.10 -8.76
CA GLU A 222 7.01 30.06 -7.64
C GLU A 222 6.39 29.72 -6.27
N GLU A 223 5.08 29.43 -6.17
CA GLU A 223 4.41 29.12 -4.89
C GLU A 223 3.94 27.66 -4.71
N ILE A 224 4.19 26.76 -5.67
CA ILE A 224 3.61 25.39 -5.64
C ILE A 224 4.36 24.44 -4.67
N VAL A 225 5.49 24.87 -4.09
CA VAL A 225 6.25 24.09 -3.07
C VAL A 225 5.93 24.54 -1.63
N LYS A 226 4.89 25.35 -1.42
CA LYS A 226 4.37 25.61 -0.06
C LYS A 226 3.34 24.52 0.28
N LYS A 227 3.73 23.58 1.16
CA LYS A 227 2.91 22.61 1.92
C LYS A 227 1.49 22.44 1.38
N ALA A 228 1.17 21.27 0.80
CA ALA A 228 -0.19 20.89 0.43
C ALA A 228 -1.17 21.19 1.58
N LYS A 229 -1.79 22.37 1.56
CA LYS A 229 -2.85 22.75 2.48
C LYS A 229 -3.99 21.77 2.25
N SER A 230 -4.64 21.34 3.33
CA SER A 230 -5.85 20.54 3.27
C SER A 230 -6.82 21.20 2.30
N THR A 231 -7.13 20.51 1.19
CA THR A 231 -7.90 21.12 0.11
C THR A 231 -9.34 21.37 0.55
N TYR A 232 -9.81 20.68 1.58
CA TYR A 232 -11.12 20.77 2.22
C TYR A 232 -11.00 20.41 3.72
N ASP A 233 -12.04 20.71 4.51
CA ASP A 233 -12.05 20.47 5.95
C ASP A 233 -12.13 18.98 6.29
N GLY A 234 -11.26 18.54 7.20
CA GLY A 234 -11.17 17.15 7.67
C GLY A 234 -12.19 16.78 8.77
N GLY A 235 -11.83 15.76 9.56
CA GLY A 235 -12.61 15.36 10.73
C GLY A 235 -12.57 16.40 11.85
N LEU A 236 -13.61 16.38 12.70
CA LEU A 236 -13.67 17.21 13.90
C LEU A 236 -12.88 16.53 15.03
N VAL A 237 -12.07 17.33 15.73
CA VAL A 237 -11.39 16.92 16.97
C VAL A 237 -12.00 17.75 18.09
N LEU A 238 -12.62 17.09 19.06
CA LEU A 238 -13.14 17.75 20.25
C LEU A 238 -11.97 18.20 21.14
N GLU A 239 -12.11 19.35 21.79
CA GLU A 239 -11.09 19.83 22.72
C GLU A 239 -10.98 18.86 23.91
N PRO A 240 -9.79 18.29 24.16
CA PRO A 240 -9.60 17.37 25.25
C PRO A 240 -9.64 18.11 26.58
N LYS A 241 -10.40 17.59 27.54
CA LYS A 241 -10.33 18.04 28.94
C LYS A 241 -9.08 17.43 29.57
N ALA A 242 -8.01 18.20 29.66
CA ALA A 242 -6.75 17.73 30.22
C ALA A 242 -6.91 17.49 31.74
N GLY A 243 -6.53 16.30 32.20
CA GLY A 243 -6.61 15.96 33.61
C GLY A 243 -6.26 14.49 33.85
N PHE A 244 -5.98 14.18 35.11
CA PHE A 244 -5.94 12.80 35.58
C PHE A 244 -7.36 12.37 36.00
N TYR A 245 -7.79 11.21 35.52
CA TYR A 245 -9.11 10.68 35.79
C TYR A 245 -8.99 9.43 36.66
N SER A 246 -9.48 9.50 37.89
CA SER A 246 -9.56 8.33 38.79
C SER A 246 -10.77 7.43 38.50
N ASN A 247 -11.78 7.96 37.79
CA ASN A 247 -13.00 7.24 37.45
C ASN A 247 -12.85 6.47 36.12
N VAL A 248 -13.70 5.48 35.92
CA VAL A 248 -13.76 4.72 34.66
C VAL A 248 -14.18 5.64 33.52
N ILE A 249 -13.43 5.63 32.42
CA ILE A 249 -13.73 6.37 31.19
C ILE A 249 -14.33 5.40 30.16
N LEU A 250 -15.53 5.72 29.67
CA LEU A 250 -16.15 5.01 28.56
C LEU A 250 -15.76 5.65 27.24
N LEU A 251 -15.14 4.87 26.34
CA LEU A 251 -14.80 5.29 24.97
C LEU A 251 -15.79 4.68 23.99
N LEU A 252 -16.55 5.54 23.31
CA LEU A 252 -17.48 5.16 22.24
C LEU A 252 -16.90 5.59 20.89
N ASP A 253 -16.98 4.72 19.88
CA ASP A 253 -16.48 4.98 18.53
C ASP A 253 -17.44 4.42 17.46
N TYR A 254 -17.52 5.11 16.33
CA TYR A 254 -18.32 4.68 15.19
C TYR A 254 -17.62 3.58 14.40
N MET A 255 -18.35 2.50 14.14
CA MET A 255 -17.84 1.42 13.29
C MET A 255 -17.79 1.86 11.83
N SER A 256 -16.59 2.19 11.34
CA SER A 256 -16.38 2.62 9.94
C SER A 256 -17.29 3.80 9.56
N LEU A 257 -17.11 4.94 10.24
CA LEU A 257 -17.90 6.16 10.07
C LEU A 257 -18.12 6.55 8.61
N TYR A 258 -17.06 6.85 7.84
CA TYR A 258 -17.20 7.36 6.47
C TYR A 258 -17.86 6.37 5.50
N PRO A 259 -17.50 5.07 5.47
CA PRO A 259 -18.26 4.09 4.68
C PRO A 259 -19.75 4.02 5.04
N SER A 260 -20.10 4.23 6.30
CA SER A 260 -21.50 4.24 6.75
C SER A 260 -22.22 5.50 6.28
N LEU A 261 -21.61 6.68 6.39
CA LEU A 261 -22.18 7.94 5.90
C LEU A 261 -22.41 7.92 4.38
N ILE A 262 -21.48 7.32 3.62
CA ILE A 262 -21.63 7.18 2.17
C ILE A 262 -22.88 6.36 1.82
N GLN A 263 -23.14 5.29 2.58
CA GLN A 263 -24.33 4.47 2.39
C GLN A 263 -25.62 5.17 2.84
N GLU A 264 -25.59 5.77 4.03
CA GLU A 264 -26.76 6.41 4.66
C GLU A 264 -27.29 7.57 3.82
N PHE A 265 -26.39 8.45 3.37
CA PHE A 265 -26.75 9.62 2.56
C PHE A 265 -26.66 9.37 1.06
N ASN A 266 -26.52 8.09 0.63
CA ASN A 266 -26.40 7.66 -0.76
C ASN A 266 -25.40 8.53 -1.56
N ILE A 267 -24.20 8.77 -1.03
CA ILE A 267 -23.21 9.69 -1.60
C ILE A 267 -22.48 9.01 -2.77
N ASP A 268 -22.74 9.48 -4.00
CA ASP A 268 -22.15 8.92 -5.21
C ASP A 268 -22.04 9.98 -6.32
N PHE A 269 -21.27 9.67 -7.37
CA PHE A 269 -21.24 10.46 -8.60
C PHE A 269 -22.59 10.49 -9.33
N THR A 270 -23.44 9.47 -9.17
CA THR A 270 -24.73 9.35 -9.87
C THR A 270 -25.92 9.93 -9.10
N THR A 271 -25.75 10.18 -7.80
CA THR A 271 -26.82 10.62 -6.88
C THR A 271 -26.65 12.06 -6.43
N MET A 272 -25.50 12.67 -6.73
CA MET A 272 -25.15 14.03 -6.37
C MET A 272 -24.98 14.88 -7.63
N LYS A 273 -25.50 16.10 -7.59
CA LYS A 273 -25.19 17.16 -8.56
C LYS A 273 -24.10 18.07 -8.00
N PHE A 274 -23.24 18.57 -8.89
CA PHE A 274 -22.19 19.51 -8.51
C PHE A 274 -22.60 20.93 -8.87
N GLU A 275 -22.69 21.79 -7.87
CA GLU A 275 -23.11 23.19 -8.02
C GLU A 275 -22.02 24.13 -7.51
N LEU A 276 -21.89 25.30 -8.16
CA LEU A 276 -21.00 26.36 -7.69
C LEU A 276 -21.75 27.23 -6.68
N GLN A 277 -21.28 27.21 -5.43
CA GLN A 277 -21.76 28.07 -4.36
C GLN A 277 -20.60 28.91 -3.85
N ASN A 278 -20.68 30.24 -3.96
CA ASN A 278 -19.61 31.16 -3.58
C ASN A 278 -18.24 30.77 -4.17
N ASP A 279 -18.20 30.49 -5.48
CA ASP A 279 -17.02 30.01 -6.22
C ASP A 279 -16.43 28.67 -5.75
N ILE A 280 -17.14 27.93 -4.90
CA ILE A 280 -16.75 26.61 -4.41
C ILE A 280 -17.70 25.57 -5.00
N LEU A 281 -17.14 24.53 -5.63
CA LEU A 281 -17.93 23.40 -6.12
C LEU A 281 -18.37 22.52 -4.94
N VAL A 282 -19.68 22.39 -4.75
CA VAL A 282 -20.31 21.62 -3.67
C VAL A 282 -21.15 20.48 -4.27
N ALA A 283 -21.22 19.35 -3.56
CA ALA A 283 -22.09 18.24 -3.91
C ALA A 283 -23.44 18.37 -3.19
N VAL A 284 -24.53 18.35 -3.96
CA VAL A 284 -25.90 18.45 -3.45
C VAL A 284 -26.70 17.21 -3.89
N PRO A 285 -27.54 16.61 -3.04
CA PRO A 285 -28.37 15.48 -3.43
C PRO A 285 -29.29 15.78 -4.62
N ILE A 286 -29.55 14.75 -5.42
CA ILE A 286 -30.57 14.77 -6.47
C ILE A 286 -31.83 14.10 -5.91
N ASP A 287 -32.87 14.88 -5.63
CA ASP A 287 -34.08 14.40 -4.93
C ASP A 287 -34.86 13.29 -5.66
N THR A 288 -34.61 13.09 -6.95
CA THR A 288 -35.32 12.13 -7.80
C THR A 288 -34.68 10.74 -7.85
N VAL A 289 -33.50 10.54 -7.24
CA VAL A 289 -32.77 9.27 -7.35
C VAL A 289 -33.15 8.32 -6.21
N ALA A 290 -34.10 7.42 -6.49
CA ALA A 290 -34.53 6.40 -5.52
C ALA A 290 -33.56 5.20 -5.40
N SER A 291 -32.71 4.97 -6.41
CA SER A 291 -31.78 3.83 -6.43
C SER A 291 -30.45 4.13 -5.75
N LEU A 292 -29.88 3.12 -5.09
CA LEU A 292 -28.55 3.20 -4.50
C LEU A 292 -27.47 3.42 -5.58
N GLY A 293 -26.66 4.46 -5.42
CA GLY A 293 -25.54 4.78 -6.32
C GLY A 293 -24.47 3.69 -6.37
N VAL A 294 -23.49 3.84 -7.27
CA VAL A 294 -22.47 2.82 -7.50
C VAL A 294 -21.54 2.67 -6.29
N ILE A 295 -20.97 3.77 -5.78
CA ILE A 295 -20.06 3.71 -4.63
C ILE A 295 -20.75 3.14 -3.38
N PRO A 296 -21.94 3.64 -2.95
CA PRO A 296 -22.66 3.09 -1.80
C PRO A 296 -22.97 1.59 -1.96
N ARG A 297 -23.30 1.13 -3.17
CA ARG A 297 -23.57 -0.28 -3.47
C ARG A 297 -22.32 -1.14 -3.32
N GLU A 298 -21.18 -0.70 -3.84
CA GLU A 298 -19.90 -1.42 -3.68
C GLU A 298 -19.48 -1.48 -2.20
N ILE A 299 -19.64 -0.39 -1.45
CA ILE A 299 -19.39 -0.40 -0.01
C ILE A 299 -20.32 -1.39 0.70
N LYS A 300 -21.62 -1.40 0.36
CA LYS A 300 -22.59 -2.33 0.94
C LYS A 300 -22.20 -3.79 0.69
N LYS A 301 -21.80 -4.14 -0.54
CA LYS A 301 -21.28 -5.48 -0.88
C LYS A 301 -20.11 -5.85 0.03
N LEU A 302 -19.13 -4.95 0.23
CA LEU A 302 -17.96 -5.20 1.08
C LEU A 302 -18.33 -5.38 2.56
N VAL A 303 -19.21 -4.51 3.08
CA VAL A 303 -19.64 -4.53 4.49
C VAL A 303 -20.46 -5.79 4.79
N ASP A 304 -21.41 -6.14 3.93
CA ASP A 304 -22.25 -7.32 4.13
C ASP A 304 -21.45 -8.60 3.99
N ARG A 305 -20.52 -8.68 3.02
CA ARG A 305 -19.60 -9.81 2.92
C ARG A 305 -18.73 -9.93 4.16
N ARG A 306 -18.29 -8.80 4.74
CA ARG A 306 -17.50 -8.80 5.99
C ARG A 306 -18.31 -9.28 7.18
N LYS A 307 -19.61 -8.92 7.28
CA LYS A 307 -20.52 -9.45 8.31
C LYS A 307 -20.64 -10.98 8.21
N GLN A 308 -20.83 -11.51 7.01
CA GLN A 308 -20.89 -12.96 6.76
C GLN A 308 -19.59 -13.67 7.15
N VAL A 309 -18.43 -13.10 6.79
CA VAL A 309 -17.13 -13.68 7.20
C VAL A 309 -16.99 -13.65 8.73
N LYS A 310 -17.40 -12.55 9.39
CA LYS A 310 -17.38 -12.46 10.85
C LYS A 310 -18.32 -13.44 11.54
N SER A 311 -19.48 -13.76 10.96
CA SER A 311 -20.34 -14.80 11.53
C SER A 311 -19.69 -16.17 11.43
N LEU A 312 -19.01 -16.47 10.32
CA LEU A 312 -18.25 -17.73 10.16
C LEU A 312 -17.08 -17.82 11.16
N ILE A 313 -16.37 -16.71 11.40
CA ILE A 313 -15.29 -16.67 12.41
C ILE A 313 -15.81 -17.06 13.80
N ARG A 314 -17.01 -16.60 14.18
CA ARG A 314 -17.59 -16.92 15.50
C ARG A 314 -17.91 -18.40 15.68
N THR A 315 -18.17 -19.12 14.60
CA THR A 315 -18.49 -20.56 14.61
C THR A 315 -17.28 -21.44 14.34
N THR A 316 -16.15 -20.86 13.91
CA THR A 316 -14.94 -21.60 13.54
C THR A 316 -14.00 -21.65 14.73
N ASP A 317 -13.45 -22.83 15.02
CA ASP A 317 -12.43 -22.99 16.05
C ASP A 317 -11.15 -22.23 15.67
N SER A 318 -10.57 -21.51 16.63
CA SER A 318 -9.38 -20.69 16.45
C SER A 318 -8.13 -21.51 16.12
N ALA A 319 -8.12 -22.80 16.48
CA ALA A 319 -7.05 -23.74 16.13
C ALA A 319 -7.10 -24.21 14.66
N CYS A 320 -8.22 -23.99 13.96
CA CYS A 320 -8.37 -24.42 12.57
C CYS A 320 -7.63 -23.48 11.61
N SER A 321 -6.97 -24.03 10.57
CA SER A 321 -6.33 -23.23 9.51
C SER A 321 -7.32 -22.29 8.81
N ASP A 322 -8.59 -22.68 8.73
CA ASP A 322 -9.65 -21.87 8.13
C ASP A 322 -9.89 -20.57 8.90
N TYR A 323 -9.68 -20.56 10.22
CA TYR A 323 -9.83 -19.34 11.03
C TYR A 323 -8.88 -18.24 10.54
N LEU A 324 -7.62 -18.59 10.28
CA LEU A 324 -6.63 -17.63 9.78
C LEU A 324 -7.04 -17.07 8.42
N GLN A 325 -7.54 -17.91 7.51
CA GLN A 325 -8.01 -17.45 6.19
C GLN A 325 -9.20 -16.50 6.31
N LEU A 326 -10.16 -16.82 7.19
CA LEU A 326 -11.32 -15.97 7.45
C LEU A 326 -10.93 -14.64 8.08
N ASP A 327 -9.99 -14.63 9.03
CA ASP A 327 -9.48 -13.38 9.62
C ASP A 327 -8.77 -12.50 8.58
N ILE A 328 -7.91 -13.10 7.74
CA ILE A 328 -7.25 -12.39 6.65
C ILE A 328 -8.29 -11.79 5.69
N ARG A 329 -9.35 -12.53 5.36
CA ARG A 329 -10.43 -12.05 4.49
C ARG A 329 -11.22 -10.89 5.11
N GLN A 330 -11.57 -10.96 6.40
CA GLN A 330 -12.28 -9.84 7.04
C GLN A 330 -11.40 -8.59 7.16
N ARG A 331 -10.08 -8.77 7.37
CA ARG A 331 -9.09 -7.68 7.37
C ARG A 331 -9.01 -7.02 6.00
N ALA A 332 -8.92 -7.79 4.92
CA ALA A 332 -8.91 -7.27 3.54
C ALA A 332 -10.16 -6.43 3.25
N LEU A 333 -11.35 -6.95 3.55
CA LEU A 333 -12.62 -6.22 3.36
C LEU A 333 -12.66 -4.91 4.17
N LYS A 334 -12.16 -4.92 5.41
CA LYS A 334 -12.07 -3.71 6.24
C LYS A 334 -11.14 -2.66 5.62
N LEU A 335 -9.95 -3.07 5.17
CA LEU A 335 -8.94 -2.17 4.61
C LEU A 335 -9.46 -1.48 3.35
N ILE A 336 -10.11 -2.23 2.46
CA ILE A 336 -10.67 -1.69 1.21
C ILE A 336 -11.83 -0.74 1.50
N ALA A 337 -12.81 -1.15 2.32
CA ALA A 337 -13.96 -0.30 2.64
C ALA A 337 -13.52 1.04 3.25
N ASN A 338 -12.56 1.03 4.18
CA ASN A 338 -12.05 2.24 4.82
C ASN A 338 -11.21 3.13 3.89
N SER A 339 -10.67 2.57 2.80
CA SER A 339 -9.82 3.32 1.85
C SER A 339 -10.61 4.05 0.76
N ILE A 340 -11.90 3.73 0.56
CA ILE A 340 -12.72 4.31 -0.50
C ILE A 340 -12.85 5.83 -0.36
N TYR A 341 -13.13 6.33 0.86
CA TYR A 341 -13.18 7.77 1.12
C TYR A 341 -11.86 8.48 0.77
N GLY A 342 -10.72 7.90 1.18
CA GLY A 342 -9.41 8.47 0.92
C GLY A 342 -9.11 8.63 -0.57
N CYS A 343 -9.66 7.72 -1.39
CA CYS A 343 -9.55 7.79 -2.85
C CYS A 343 -10.31 9.00 -3.45
N LEU A 344 -11.49 9.34 -2.93
CA LEU A 344 -12.27 10.49 -3.38
C LEU A 344 -11.58 11.82 -3.04
N GLY A 345 -10.86 11.88 -1.92
CA GLY A 345 -10.11 13.06 -1.48
C GLY A 345 -8.69 13.19 -2.06
N TYR A 346 -8.19 12.17 -2.77
CA TYR A 346 -6.83 12.16 -3.30
C TYR A 346 -6.75 12.78 -4.69
N SER A 347 -6.01 13.88 -4.83
CA SER A 347 -5.93 14.67 -6.07
C SER A 347 -5.43 13.91 -7.29
N ASN A 348 -4.58 12.89 -7.12
CA ASN A 348 -4.10 12.06 -8.23
C ASN A 348 -4.96 10.81 -8.46
N SER A 349 -6.08 10.66 -7.75
CA SER A 349 -7.04 9.58 -8.01
C SER A 349 -7.74 9.79 -9.35
N ARG A 350 -7.97 8.70 -10.09
CA ARG A 350 -8.82 8.71 -11.29
C ARG A 350 -10.27 9.11 -10.97
N PHE A 351 -10.73 8.77 -9.77
CA PHE A 351 -12.06 9.11 -9.25
C PHE A 351 -11.98 10.22 -8.21
N TYR A 352 -11.08 11.19 -8.41
CA TYR A 352 -10.96 12.35 -7.52
C TYR A 352 -12.26 13.17 -7.54
N ALA A 353 -12.83 13.38 -6.36
CA ALA A 353 -14.09 14.08 -6.16
C ALA A 353 -14.06 14.84 -4.83
N LYS A 354 -13.33 15.97 -4.82
CA LYS A 354 -13.25 16.86 -3.67
C LYS A 354 -14.61 17.23 -3.06
N PRO A 355 -15.66 17.59 -3.85
CA PRO A 355 -16.94 17.97 -3.25
C PRO A 355 -17.61 16.82 -2.50
N LEU A 356 -17.50 15.58 -3.00
CA LEU A 356 -18.01 14.39 -2.31
C LEU A 356 -17.22 14.13 -1.01
N ALA A 357 -15.89 14.23 -1.07
CA ALA A 357 -15.04 14.05 0.11
C ALA A 357 -15.35 15.10 1.20
N ALA A 358 -15.58 16.35 0.81
CA ALA A 358 -15.96 17.43 1.71
C ALA A 358 -17.36 17.24 2.31
N LEU A 359 -18.32 16.75 1.53
CA LEU A 359 -19.67 16.42 2.02
C LEU A 359 -19.61 15.30 3.07
N ILE A 360 -18.82 14.25 2.83
CA ILE A 360 -18.63 13.14 3.77
C ILE A 360 -18.05 13.65 5.09
N THR A 361 -17.02 14.49 5.05
CA THR A 361 -16.44 15.04 6.28
C THR A 361 -17.40 15.99 6.99
N ALA A 362 -18.13 16.83 6.26
CA ALA A 362 -19.16 17.71 6.83
C ALA A 362 -20.23 16.92 7.59
N LYS A 363 -20.80 15.87 6.99
CA LYS A 363 -21.75 14.97 7.66
C LYS A 363 -21.14 14.24 8.85
N GLY A 364 -19.85 13.88 8.79
CA GLY A 364 -19.14 13.30 9.93
C GLY A 364 -19.00 14.26 11.11
N ARG A 365 -18.75 15.56 10.85
CA ARG A 365 -18.69 16.59 11.90
C ARG A 365 -20.06 16.86 12.51
N GLU A 366 -21.09 16.96 11.69
CA GLU A 366 -22.49 17.13 12.12
C GLU A 366 -22.92 15.99 13.05
N LEU A 367 -22.67 14.74 12.65
CA LEU A 367 -23.00 13.56 13.45
C LEU A 367 -22.24 13.52 14.78
N LEU A 368 -20.94 13.86 14.78
CA LEU A 368 -20.13 13.87 16.00
C LEU A 368 -20.61 14.95 16.98
N ASN A 369 -20.95 16.14 16.48
CA ASN A 369 -21.52 17.22 17.31
C ASN A 369 -22.87 16.83 17.90
N SER A 370 -23.78 16.30 17.08
CA SER A 370 -25.09 15.83 17.56
C SER A 370 -24.95 14.74 18.63
N THR A 371 -23.98 13.83 18.49
CA THR A 371 -23.71 12.79 19.48
C THR A 371 -23.11 13.34 20.76
N LYS A 372 -22.22 14.33 20.67
CA LYS A 372 -21.71 15.05 21.83
C LYS A 372 -22.86 15.72 22.58
N GLU A 373 -23.70 16.48 21.88
CA GLU A 373 -24.86 17.17 22.47
C GLU A 373 -25.82 16.19 23.15
N MET A 374 -26.09 15.04 22.53
CA MET A 374 -26.94 13.98 23.10
C MET A 374 -26.36 13.34 24.38
N VAL A 375 -25.03 13.25 24.48
CA VAL A 375 -24.37 12.69 25.67
C VAL A 375 -24.23 13.74 26.78
N GLU A 376 -24.18 15.03 26.41
CA GLU A 376 -24.13 16.15 27.35
C GLU A 376 -25.51 16.56 27.89
N SER A 377 -26.60 16.25 27.18
CA SER A 377 -28.00 16.38 27.63
C SER A 377 -28.39 15.29 28.60
#